data_AF-A0A432Q2U3-F1
#
_entry.id   AF-A0A432Q2U3-F1
#
_cell.length_a   1.000
_cell.length_b   1.000
_cell.length_c   1.000
_cell.angle_alpha   90.00
_cell.angle_beta   90.00
_cell.angle_gamma   90.00
#
_symmetry.space_group_name_H-M   'P 1'
#
loop_
_entity.id
_entity.type
_entity.pdbx_description
1 polymer ?
#
loop_
_entity_poly.entity_id
_entity_poly.type
_entity_poly.pdbx_seq_one_letter_code
_entity_poly.pdbx_strand_id
1 'polypeptide(L)' 'MELECVKYHEKMESEQAACRHSGDYCQHRTSCMIVFIEKENKREADAAQSLKSEKIEQRETQS' A
#
# COMPACT_ATOMS: atom_id res chain seq x y z
N MET A 1 -6.17 12.23 -0.28
CA MET A 1 -5.23 13.10 -1.02
C MET A 1 -5.23 12.57 -2.44
N GLU A 2 -5.42 13.42 -3.45
CA GLU A 2 -5.36 12.96 -4.84
C GLU A 2 -3.90 12.84 -5.31
N LEU A 3 -3.58 11.75 -6.00
CA LEU A 3 -2.29 11.49 -6.64
C LEU A 3 -2.49 11.32 -8.15
N GLU A 4 -1.55 11.82 -8.95
CA GLU A 4 -1.55 11.67 -10.41
C GLU A 4 -0.31 10.90 -10.89
N CYS A 5 -0.52 9.93 -11.77
CA CYS A 5 0.54 9.32 -12.55
C CYS A 5 0.82 10.15 -13.82
N VAL A 6 1.88 10.96 -13.81
CA VAL A 6 2.21 11.87 -14.92
C VAL A 6 2.37 11.18 -16.27
N LYS A 7 2.85 9.92 -16.31
CA LYS A 7 3.08 9.18 -17.57
C LYS A 7 1.78 8.80 -18.28
N TYR A 8 0.76 8.42 -17.51
CA TYR A 8 -0.52 7.90 -18.04
C TYR A 8 -1.70 8.85 -17.78
N HIS A 9 -1.47 9.96 -17.08
CA HIS A 9 -2.49 10.93 -16.64
C HIS A 9 -3.64 10.29 -15.84
N GLU A 10 -3.32 9.23 -15.09
CA GLU A 10 -4.27 8.53 -14.23
C GLU A 10 -4.28 9.17 -12.84
N LYS A 11 -5.48 9.44 -12.31
CA LYS A 11 -5.68 9.97 -10.98
C LYS A 11 -6.21 8.90 -10.03
N MET A 12 -5.79 8.95 -8.77
CA MET A 12 -6.25 8.03 -7.74
C MET A 12 -6.18 8.67 -6.35
N GLU A 13 -7.02 8.19 -5.44
CA GLU A 13 -6.94 8.55 -4.03
C GLU A 13 -5.75 7.86 -3.35
N SER A 14 -5.13 8.56 -2.40
CA SER A 14 -3.98 8.09 -1.61
C SER A 14 -4.25 6.78 -0.88
N GLU A 15 -5.49 6.58 -0.39
CA GLU A 15 -5.90 5.35 0.29
C GLU A 15 -5.87 4.12 -0.62
N GLN A 16 -5.99 4.34 -1.94
CA GLN A 16 -5.99 3.31 -2.97
C GLN A 16 -4.75 3.41 -3.89
N ALA A 17 -3.72 4.13 -3.45
CA ALA A 17 -2.51 4.35 -4.24
C ALA A 17 -1.84 3.01 -4.59
N ALA A 18 -1.76 2.71 -5.88
CA ALA A 18 -1.08 1.53 -6.39
C ALA A 18 -0.58 1.77 -7.82
N CYS A 19 0.69 1.44 -8.09
CA CYS A 19 1.21 1.50 -9.44
C CYS A 19 0.70 0.30 -10.26
N ARG A 20 -0.22 0.55 -11.21
CA ARG A 20 -0.85 -0.49 -12.05
C ARG A 20 0.01 -0.93 -13.25
N HIS A 21 1.15 -0.27 -13.47
CA HIS A 21 2.03 -0.48 -14.62
C HIS A 21 3.38 -1.05 -14.17
N SER A 22 3.37 -2.13 -13.38
CA SER A 22 4.58 -2.73 -12.81
C SER A 22 5.54 -3.28 -13.86
N GLY A 23 5.02 -3.73 -15.02
CA GLY A 23 5.80 -4.22 -16.16
C GLY A 23 6.43 -3.13 -17.03
N ASP A 24 5.98 -1.88 -16.89
CA ASP A 24 6.52 -0.77 -17.67
C ASP A 24 7.66 -0.06 -16.95
N TYR A 25 8.71 0.25 -17.71
CA TYR A 25 9.76 1.12 -17.22
C TYR A 25 9.21 2.54 -17.00
N CYS A 26 9.52 3.07 -15.82
CA CYS A 26 9.22 4.44 -15.44
C CYS A 26 10.48 5.04 -14.80
N GLN A 27 11.07 6.04 -15.44
CA GLN A 27 12.29 6.70 -14.97
C GLN A 27 12.13 7.36 -13.59
N HIS A 28 10.89 7.69 -13.21
CA HIS A 28 10.55 8.32 -11.94
C HIS A 28 10.15 7.30 -10.86
N ARG A 29 10.26 5.98 -11.09
CA ARG A 29 9.73 4.95 -10.17
C ARG A 29 10.31 5.06 -8.76
N THR A 30 11.56 5.48 -8.61
CA THR A 30 12.22 5.67 -7.31
C THR A 30 11.72 6.90 -6.54
N SER A 31 11.28 7.95 -7.24
CA SER A 31 10.74 9.18 -6.65
C SER A 31 9.22 9.30 -6.77
N CYS A 32 8.53 8.25 -7.23
CA CYS A 32 7.10 8.27 -7.49
C CYS A 32 6.30 8.22 -6.17
N MET A 33 5.46 9.24 -5.95
CA MET A 33 4.62 9.32 -4.75
C MET A 33 3.64 8.15 -4.64
N ILE A 34 3.05 7.71 -5.76
CA ILE A 34 2.14 6.55 -5.79
C ILE A 34 2.85 5.29 -5.27
N VAL A 35 4.08 5.04 -5.73
CA VAL A 35 4.88 3.88 -5.29
C VAL A 35 5.27 3.99 -3.82
N PHE A 36 5.56 5.22 -3.34
CA PHE A 36 5.87 5.47 -1.94
C PHE A 36 4.67 5.18 -1.04
N ILE A 37 3.51 5.79 -1.33
CA ILE A 37 2.28 5.60 -0.54
C ILE A 37 1.79 4.16 -0.61
N GLU A 38 1.88 3.49 -1.77
CA GLU A 38 1.56 2.07 -1.90
C GLU A 38 2.34 1.21 -0.89
N LYS A 39 3.63 1.51 -0.67
CA LYS A 39 4.46 0.77 0.29
C LYS A 39 4.07 1.08 1.74
N GLU A 40 3.73 2.33 2.04
CA GLU A 40 3.26 2.72 3.39
C GLU A 40 1.93 2.03 3.71
N ASN A 41 0.96 2.08 2.79
CA ASN A 41 -0.33 1.41 2.95
C ASN A 41 -0.19 -0.10 3.20
N LYS A 42 0.75 -0.76 2.50
CA LYS A 42 1.04 -2.19 2.71
C LYS A 42 1.62 -2.45 4.11
N ARG A 43 2.56 -1.61 4.56
CA ARG A 43 3.15 -1.73 5.91
C ARG A 43 2.10 -1.57 7.00
N GLU A 44 1.18 -0.62 6.84
CA GLU A 44 0.08 -0.42 7.79
C GLU A 44 -0.89 -1.61 7.78
N ALA A 45 -1.21 -2.16 6.61
CA ALA A 45 -2.04 -3.34 6.49
C ALA A 45 -1.39 -4.57 7.15
N ASP A 46 -0.10 -4.79 6.91
CA ASP A 46 0.67 -5.88 7.50
C ASP A 46 0.76 -5.74 9.04
N ALA A 47 1.02 -4.54 9.54
CA ALA A 47 1.04 -4.25 10.97
C ALA A 47 -0.33 -4.50 11.62
N ALA A 48 -1.42 -4.06 10.96
CA ALA A 48 -2.78 -4.31 11.42
C ALA A 48 -3.14 -5.81 11.39
N GLN A 49 -2.55 -6.58 10.47
CA GLN A 49 -2.77 -8.03 10.38
C GLN A 49 -2.02 -8.78 11.49
N SER A 50 -0.77 -8.42 11.79
CA SER A 50 -0.02 -9.00 12.92
C SER A 50 -0.77 -8.85 14.24
N LEU A 51 -1.23 -7.62 14.53
CA LEU A 51 -1.99 -7.32 15.75
C LEU A 51 -3.31 -8.10 15.87
N LYS A 52 -3.96 -8.43 14.74
CA LYS A 52 -5.18 -9.24 14.72
C LYS A 52 -4.88 -10.71 15.00
N SER A 53 -3.83 -11.26 14.39
CA SER A 53 -3.42 -12.65 14.60
C SER A 53 -3.02 -12.90 16.05
N GLU A 54 -2.24 -12.00 16.66
CA GLU A 54 -1.83 -12.09 18.08
C GLU A 54 -3.04 -12.05 19.04
N LYS A 55 -4.09 -11.30 18.69
CA LYS A 55 -5.31 -11.20 19.51
C LYS A 55 -6.24 -12.40 19.35
N ILE A 56 -6.21 -13.09 18.21
CA ILE A 56 -6.97 -14.33 17.98
C ILE A 56 -6.31 -15.47 18.74
N GLU A 57 -4.99 -15.60 18.66
CA GLU A 57 -4.22 -16.68 19.31
C GLU A 57 -4.32 -16.66 20.85
N GLN A 58 -4.40 -15.46 21.45
CA GLN A 58 -4.62 -15.29 22.90
C GLN A 58 -6.05 -15.62 23.38
N ARG A 59 -7.05 -15.60 22.48
CA ARG A 59 -8.42 -16.02 22.81
C ARG A 59 -8.60 -17.54 22.76
N GLU A 60 -7.85 -18.22 21.91
CA GLU A 60 -7.92 -19.69 21.76
C GLU A 60 -7.15 -20.46 22.84
N THR A 61 -6.16 -19.85 23.49
CA THR A 61 -5.38 -20.46 24.58
C THR A 61 -6.01 -20.32 25.98
N GLN A 62 -7.13 -19.61 26.12
CA GLN A 62 -7.84 -19.41 27.39
C GLN A 62 -9.20 -20.13 27.48
N SER A 63 -9.54 -21.01 26.53
CA SER A 63 -10.74 -21.89 26.59
C SER A 63 -10.36 -23.33 26.88
#